data_AF-A0A3B8IS93-F1
#
_entry.id   AF-A0A3B8IS93-F1
#
_cell.length_a   1.000
_cell.length_b   1.000
_cell.length_c   1.000
_cell.angle_alpha   90.00
_cell.angle_beta   90.00
_cell.angle_gamma   90.00
#
_symmetry.space_group_name_H-M   'P 1'
#
loop_
_entity.id
_entity.type
_entity.pdbx_description
1 polymer ?
#
loop_
_entity_poly.entity_id
_entity_poly.type
_entity_poly.pdbx_seq_one_letter_code
_entity_poly.pdbx_strand_id
1 'polypeptide(L)'
;MLNVYPQRATNPNDLHKRINRSYHQQNLQHIETLLAVRPVTVWAAWGTLIEKRKYLLPCLHDIYQLSQHYSCRWVSIGQVTKQGHPHHPLYLPNSALPQSFPMKEYLQR
;
A
#
# COMPACT_ATOMS: atom_id res chain seq x y z
N MET A 1 -7.86 2.65 -2.60
CA MET A 1 -6.41 2.37 -2.75
C MET A 1 -5.66 3.59 -2.27
N LEU A 2 -4.53 3.40 -1.58
CA LEU A 2 -3.66 4.49 -1.11
C LEU A 2 -2.30 4.38 -1.77
N ASN A 3 -1.64 5.50 -2.01
CA ASN A 3 -0.27 5.50 -2.51
C ASN A 3 0.69 5.14 -1.36
N VAL A 4 1.51 4.11 -1.56
CA VAL A 4 2.59 3.76 -0.61
C VAL A 4 3.60 4.91 -0.49
N TYR A 5 3.88 5.61 -1.60
CA TYR A 5 4.76 6.77 -1.64
C TYR A 5 4.24 7.74 -2.73
N PRO A 6 4.21 9.06 -2.49
CA PRO A 6 3.43 9.98 -3.33
C PRO A 6 4.15 10.44 -4.61
N GLN A 7 5.45 10.13 -4.77
CA GLN A 7 6.17 10.47 -6.00
C GLN A 7 5.59 9.66 -7.17
N ARG A 8 5.11 10.36 -8.20
CA ARG A 8 4.70 9.74 -9.47
C ARG A 8 5.94 9.45 -10.32
N ALA A 9 6.03 8.23 -10.83
CA ALA A 9 7.06 7.83 -11.79
C ALA A 9 6.45 6.79 -12.74
N THR A 10 6.52 7.05 -14.05
CA THR A 10 6.04 6.09 -15.07
C THR A 10 6.93 4.85 -15.09
N ASN A 11 8.25 5.05 -15.01
CA ASN A 11 9.21 3.96 -14.84
C ASN A 11 9.58 3.84 -13.35
N PRO A 12 9.40 2.67 -12.71
CA PRO A 12 9.77 2.46 -11.31
C PRO A 12 11.27 2.71 -11.01
N ASN A 13 12.12 2.69 -12.03
CA ASN A 13 13.53 3.06 -11.90
C ASN A 13 13.76 4.55 -11.62
N ASP A 14 12.79 5.41 -11.92
CA ASP A 14 12.90 6.87 -11.74
C ASP A 14 12.42 7.32 -10.35
N LEU A 15 11.92 6.39 -9.54
CA LEU A 15 11.69 6.65 -8.11
C LEU A 15 13.00 7.10 -7.46
N HIS A 16 12.90 8.06 -6.54
CA HIS A 16 14.04 8.53 -5.76
C HIS A 16 14.84 7.34 -5.22
N LYS A 17 16.17 7.44 -5.20
CA LYS A 17 17.01 6.37 -4.65
C LYS A 17 16.91 6.29 -3.12
N ARG A 18 16.51 7.39 -2.49
CA ARG A 18 16.28 7.52 -1.04
C ARG A 18 14.93 8.19 -0.81
N ILE A 19 14.33 7.91 0.33
CA ILE A 19 13.07 8.54 0.73
C ILE A 19 13.23 10.06 0.85
N ASN A 20 12.29 10.80 0.26
CA ASN A 20 12.06 12.19 0.65
C ASN A 20 11.13 12.19 1.86
N ARG A 21 11.67 12.55 3.03
CA ARG A 21 10.92 12.52 4.29
C ARG A 21 9.72 13.46 4.31
N SER A 22 9.85 14.64 3.68
CA SER A 22 8.76 15.61 3.59
C SER A 22 7.60 15.05 2.78
N TYR A 23 7.90 14.37 1.67
CA TYR A 23 6.87 13.71 0.85
C TYR A 23 6.16 12.61 1.62
N HIS A 24 6.91 11.76 2.32
CA HIS A 24 6.34 10.69 3.14
C HIS A 24 5.43 11.24 4.25
N GLN A 25 5.88 12.26 4.97
CA GLN A 25 5.12 12.87 6.06
C GLN A 25 3.83 13.53 5.57
N GLN A 26 3.88 14.26 4.45
CA GLN A 26 2.68 14.83 3.83
C GLN A 26 1.70 13.75 3.36
N ASN A 27 2.21 12.64 2.81
CA ASN A 27 1.38 11.50 2.41
C ASN A 27 0.64 10.90 3.62
N LEU A 28 1.33 10.69 4.75
CA LEU A 28 0.71 10.21 5.98
C LEU A 28 -0.37 11.16 6.50
N GLN A 29 -0.12 12.48 6.50
CA GLN A 29 -1.11 13.49 6.92
C GLN A 29 -2.38 13.46 6.05
N HIS A 30 -2.22 13.35 4.73
CA HIS A 30 -3.35 13.24 3.81
C HIS A 30 -4.11 11.92 4.01
N ILE A 31 -3.39 10.81 4.19
CA ILE A 31 -4.01 9.52 4.49
C ILE A 31 -4.79 9.60 5.80
N GLU A 32 -4.19 10.11 6.88
CA GLU A 32 -4.83 10.26 8.17
C GLU A 32 -6.14 11.04 8.08
N THR A 33 -6.11 12.18 7.37
CA THR A 33 -7.31 12.98 7.13
C THR A 33 -8.42 12.17 6.47
N LEU A 34 -8.09 11.30 5.51
CA LEU A 34 -9.08 10.43 4.86
C LEU A 34 -9.60 9.33 5.78
N LEU A 35 -8.73 8.74 6.61
CA LEU A 35 -9.11 7.65 7.54
C LEU A 35 -9.97 8.16 8.70
N ALA A 36 -9.74 9.39 9.15
CA ALA A 36 -10.45 9.99 10.28
C ALA A 36 -11.93 10.31 9.98
N VAL A 37 -12.31 10.50 8.71
CA VAL A 37 -13.68 10.91 8.33
C VAL A 37 -14.69 9.77 8.51
N ARG A 38 -14.30 8.53 8.21
CA ARG A 38 -15.19 7.36 8.30
C ARG A 38 -14.38 6.06 8.24
N PRO A 39 -14.96 4.92 8.69
CA PRO A 39 -14.38 3.62 8.43
C PRO A 39 -14.19 3.39 6.93
N VAL A 40 -12.98 2.99 6.54
CA VAL A 40 -12.65 2.68 5.15
C VAL A 40 -12.08 1.28 5.00
N THR A 41 -12.35 0.68 3.83
CA THR A 41 -11.65 -0.51 3.37
C THR A 41 -10.50 -0.09 2.46
N VAL A 42 -9.28 -0.40 2.86
CA VAL A 42 -8.05 -0.11 2.10
C VAL A 42 -7.74 -1.28 1.19
N TRP A 43 -7.60 -1.00 -0.10
CA TRP A 43 -7.20 -1.98 -1.09
C TRP A 43 -5.68 -2.04 -1.24
N ALA A 44 -5.09 -3.18 -0.87
CA ALA A 44 -3.71 -3.58 -1.09
C ALA A 44 -3.51 -4.07 -2.54
N ALA A 45 -2.60 -3.44 -3.30
CA ALA A 45 -2.43 -3.73 -4.73
C ALA A 45 -1.09 -3.25 -5.34
N TRP A 46 0.02 -3.34 -4.61
CA TRP A 46 1.32 -2.80 -5.05
C TRP A 46 2.17 -3.77 -5.90
N GLY A 47 1.80 -5.05 -5.98
CA GLY A 47 2.56 -6.06 -6.72
C GLY A 47 4.02 -6.19 -6.25
N THR A 48 4.88 -6.69 -7.14
CA THR A 48 6.33 -6.86 -6.86
C THR A 48 7.09 -5.54 -6.81
N LEU A 49 6.51 -4.44 -7.30
CA LEU A 49 7.17 -3.12 -7.35
C LEU A 49 7.46 -2.53 -5.96
N ILE A 50 6.79 -3.03 -4.91
CA ILE A 50 7.10 -2.68 -3.52
C ILE A 50 8.57 -2.96 -3.15
N GLU A 51 9.20 -3.93 -3.80
CA GLU A 51 10.61 -4.29 -3.57
C GLU A 51 11.59 -3.36 -4.29
N LYS A 52 11.11 -2.49 -5.19
CA LYS A 52 11.96 -1.68 -6.06
C LYS A 52 12.86 -0.69 -5.32
N ARG A 53 12.41 -0.26 -4.13
CA ARG A 53 13.12 0.67 -3.26
C ARG A 53 12.96 0.23 -1.81
N LYS A 54 14.08 0.19 -1.09
CA LYS A 54 14.12 -0.24 0.32
C LYS A 54 13.22 0.56 1.26
N TYR A 55 12.87 1.80 0.91
CA TYR A 55 12.02 2.65 1.74
C TYR A 55 10.52 2.41 1.55
N LEU A 56 10.07 1.69 0.52
CA LEU A 56 8.64 1.51 0.26
C LEU A 56 7.96 0.62 1.31
N LEU A 57 8.62 -0.47 1.75
CA LEU A 57 8.12 -1.32 2.82
C LEU A 57 7.98 -0.56 4.15
N PRO A 58 8.99 0.21 4.62
CA PRO A 58 8.83 1.11 5.75
C PRO A 58 7.68 2.12 5.59
N CYS A 59 7.51 2.72 4.41
CA CYS A 59 6.39 3.65 4.18
C CYS A 59 5.03 2.94 4.32
N LEU A 60 4.91 1.73 3.77
CA LEU A 60 3.70 0.91 3.91
C LEU A 60 3.46 0.52 5.36
N HIS A 61 4.50 0.20 6.12
CA HIS A 61 4.40 -0.09 7.55
C HIS A 61 3.83 1.11 8.31
N ASP A 62 4.32 2.33 8.06
CA ASP A 62 3.80 3.53 8.71
C ASP A 62 2.32 3.78 8.37
N ILE A 63 1.92 3.57 7.10
CA ILE A 63 0.51 3.66 6.67
C ILE A 63 -0.33 2.60 7.38
N TYR A 64 0.18 1.37 7.52
CA TYR A 64 -0.52 0.30 8.22
C TYR A 64 -0.72 0.65 9.70
N GLN A 65 0.33 1.10 10.40
CA GLN A 65 0.24 1.53 11.80
C GLN A 65 -0.81 2.63 11.97
N LEU A 66 -0.76 3.66 11.12
CA LEU A 66 -1.75 4.73 11.11
C LEU A 66 -3.18 4.19 10.93
N SER A 67 -3.37 3.22 10.02
CA SER A 67 -4.68 2.62 9.76
C SER A 67 -5.26 1.81 10.92
N GLN A 68 -4.41 1.29 11.82
CA GLN A 68 -4.87 0.57 13.02
C GLN A 68 -5.62 1.49 13.99
N HIS A 69 -5.25 2.77 14.07
CA HIS A 69 -5.92 3.75 14.93
C HIS A 69 -7.36 4.03 14.50
N TYR A 70 -7.69 3.79 13.23
CA TYR A 70 -9.01 4.09 12.63
C TYR A 70 -9.80 2.83 12.26
N SER A 71 -9.47 1.67 12.83
CA SER A 71 -10.15 0.37 12.59
C SER A 71 -10.35 0.03 11.11
N CYS A 72 -9.39 0.38 10.26
CA CYS A 72 -9.48 0.15 8.83
C CYS A 72 -9.34 -1.35 8.51
N ARG A 73 -10.08 -1.81 7.50
CA ARG A 73 -9.91 -3.17 6.95
C ARG A 73 -9.01 -3.13 5.73
N TRP A 74 -8.11 -4.10 5.61
CA TRP A 74 -7.27 -4.27 4.43
C TRP A 74 -7.75 -5.44 3.60
N VAL A 75 -7.85 -5.23 2.29
CA VAL A 75 -8.25 -6.27 1.34
C VAL A 75 -7.32 -6.31 0.14
N SER A 76 -7.13 -7.49 -0.42
CA SER A 76 -6.59 -7.68 -1.77
C SER A 76 -7.72 -8.18 -2.66
N ILE A 77 -7.56 -8.04 -3.97
CA ILE A 77 -8.52 -8.59 -4.93
C ILE A 77 -7.80 -9.66 -5.74
N GLY A 78 -8.44 -10.83 -5.88
CA GLY A 78 -7.84 -11.98 -6.54
C GLY A 78 -6.67 -12.59 -5.75
N GLN A 79 -5.89 -13.44 -6.45
CA GLN A 79 -4.74 -14.10 -5.85
C GLN A 79 -3.63 -13.11 -5.48
N VAL A 80 -2.64 -13.58 -4.73
CA VAL A 80 -1.37 -12.87 -4.50
C VAL A 80 -0.31 -13.44 -5.44
N THR A 81 0.77 -12.70 -5.67
CA THR A 81 1.91 -13.17 -6.45
C THR A 81 2.55 -14.39 -5.78
N LYS A 82 3.44 -15.11 -6.49
CA LYS A 82 4.25 -16.20 -5.91
C LYS A 82 5.08 -15.74 -4.70
N GLN A 83 5.51 -14.48 -4.68
CA GLN A 83 6.23 -13.85 -3.57
C GLN A 83 5.29 -13.37 -2.45
N GLY A 84 3.97 -13.47 -2.65
CA GLY A 84 2.94 -13.12 -1.68
C GLY A 84 2.54 -11.65 -1.67
N HIS A 85 2.86 -10.89 -2.72
CA HIS A 85 2.40 -9.51 -2.86
C HIS A 85 0.98 -9.46 -3.44
N PRO A 86 0.12 -8.54 -3.01
CA PRO A 86 -1.19 -8.35 -3.61
C PRO A 86 -1.03 -7.85 -5.05
N HIS A 87 -1.77 -8.44 -5.98
CA HIS A 87 -1.67 -8.09 -7.40
C HIS A 87 -2.10 -6.65 -7.67
N HIS A 88 -1.40 -6.01 -8.62
CA HIS A 88 -1.81 -4.72 -9.16
C HIS A 88 -3.14 -4.88 -9.94
N PRO A 89 -4.08 -3.91 -9.89
CA PRO A 89 -5.42 -4.09 -10.46
C PRO A 89 -5.43 -4.41 -11.95
N LEU A 90 -4.42 -3.95 -12.68
CA LEU A 90 -4.23 -4.21 -14.12
C LEU A 90 -4.23 -5.72 -14.45
N TYR A 91 -3.82 -6.58 -13.52
CA TYR A 91 -3.70 -8.02 -13.74
C TYR A 91 -4.91 -8.81 -13.21
N LEU A 92 -5.97 -8.14 -12.78
CA LEU A 92 -7.13 -8.79 -12.16
C LEU A 92 -8.30 -8.84 -13.15
N PRO A 93 -9.01 -9.98 -13.24
CA PRO A 93 -10.26 -10.03 -13.99
C PRO A 93 -11.34 -9.22 -13.26
N ASN A 94 -12.30 -8.67 -14.01
CA ASN A 94 -13.40 -7.87 -13.45
C ASN A 94 -14.28 -8.65 -12.46
N SER A 95 -14.27 -9.98 -12.52
CA SER A 95 -15.02 -10.87 -11.61
C SER A 95 -14.28 -11.18 -10.31
N ALA A 96 -13.04 -10.71 -10.13
CA ALA A 96 -12.26 -10.99 -8.93
C ALA A 96 -12.90 -10.32 -7.70
N LEU A 97 -13.04 -11.10 -6.63
CA LEU A 97 -13.65 -10.65 -5.39
C LEU A 97 -12.61 -10.13 -4.39
N PRO A 98 -12.97 -9.14 -3.56
CA PRO A 98 -12.13 -8.70 -2.45
C PRO A 98 -12.05 -9.77 -1.37
N GLN A 99 -10.84 -9.97 -0.84
CA GLN A 99 -10.52 -10.91 0.23
C GLN A 99 -9.74 -10.18 1.32
N SER A 100 -9.93 -10.58 2.57
CA SER A 100 -9.15 -10.03 3.68
C SER A 100 -7.65 -10.22 3.42
N PHE A 101 -6.88 -9.15 3.56
CA PHE A 101 -5.43 -9.20 3.34
C PHE A 101 -4.68 -9.15 4.68
N PRO A 102 -3.89 -10.19 5.03
CA PRO A 102 -3.21 -10.31 6.30
C PRO A 102 -1.98 -9.38 6.37
N MET A 103 -2.22 -8.09 6.62
CA MET A 103 -1.18 -7.05 6.60
C MET A 103 -0.08 -7.27 7.64
N LYS A 104 -0.44 -7.73 8.84
CA LYS A 104 0.52 -7.95 9.92
C LYS A 104 1.53 -9.03 9.52
N GLU A 105 1.04 -10.15 9.01
CA GLU A 105 1.85 -11.25 8.51
C GLU A 105 2.66 -10.81 7.29
N TYR A 106 2.06 -10.04 6.38
CA TYR A 106 2.74 -9.53 5.19
C TYR A 106 3.95 -8.64 5.52
N LEU A 107 3.82 -7.75 6.51
CA LEU A 107 4.88 -6.82 6.91
C LEU A 107 5.99 -7.46 7.75
N GLN A 108 5.81 -8.70 8.20
CA GLN A 108 6.79 -9.47 8.99
C GLN A 108 7.68 -10.39 8.15
N ARG A 109 7.45 -10.46 6.83
CA ARG A 109 8.24 -11.27 5.88
C ARG A 109 9.55 -10.59 5.52
#